data_AF-A0A9E5KD10-F1
#
_entry.id   AF-A0A9E5KD10-F1
#
_cell.length_a   1.000
_cell.length_b   1.000
_cell.length_c   1.000
_cell.angle_alpha   90.00
_cell.angle_beta   90.00
_cell.angle_gamma   90.00
#
_symmetry.space_group_name_H-M   'P 1'
#
loop_
_entity.id
_entity.type
_entity.pdbx_description
1 polymer ?
#
loop_
_entity_poly.entity_id
_entity_poly.type
_entity_poly.pdbx_seq_one_letter_code
_entity_poly.pdbx_strand_id
1 'polypeptide(L)'
;MTKPKFQLECLEGRLTPTVSFFLVPPEVPSGAYSIGSYDSEQPDATQPTVAILGLADGETPVALTESADGTSSFLLAASVSGFEATLYTIDPSSAHAAVIGSSASVSLVLADGSAVAFPAHQNYYGAGLDESGQLLLIDVVNESFVTRFRIDPTTGLAIDGDSEIDGTQPDHVIVPVICELPPAEPVDQPEVVVDPVDPPSPQPVDQNYNYIPVQIWFDTIINGIDSSETLVSYTTNGESAYALAVNGDANTATLYQISTLDDVSTATAVGNIGSIALSFADGNSVEFSIYSGQYITEVDADGNLIVCEHNAGLLTTFRVDLTTGLAIDADVEADGTQPDSSLTVVQDFTPPPEWCT
;
A
#
# COMPACT_ATOMS: atom_id res chain seq x y z
N MET A 1 34.35 13.82 19.64
CA MET A 1 32.87 13.84 19.60
C MET A 1 32.43 12.59 18.87
N THR A 2 31.98 11.60 19.61
CA THR A 2 31.46 10.33 19.11
C THR A 2 30.05 10.58 18.60
N LYS A 3 29.76 10.25 17.33
CA LYS A 3 28.39 10.33 16.79
C LYS A 3 27.51 9.34 17.58
N PRO A 4 26.29 9.73 18.00
CA PRO A 4 25.35 8.77 18.56
C PRO A 4 25.03 7.72 17.49
N LYS A 5 25.18 6.44 17.85
CA LYS A 5 24.59 5.33 17.11
C LYS A 5 23.13 5.26 17.53
N PHE A 6 22.22 5.41 16.58
CA PHE A 6 20.83 5.01 16.78
C PHE A 6 20.80 3.49 16.68
N GLN A 7 20.43 2.82 17.77
CA GLN A 7 20.05 1.42 17.77
C GLN A 7 18.53 1.41 17.61
N LEU A 8 18.04 0.91 16.48
CA LEU A 8 16.64 0.50 16.35
C LEU A 8 16.51 -0.82 17.11
N GLU A 9 15.89 -0.81 18.27
CA GLU A 9 15.46 -2.04 18.94
C GLU A 9 14.14 -2.46 18.29
N CYS A 10 14.16 -3.53 17.49
CA CYS A 10 12.93 -4.19 17.05
C CYS A 10 12.23 -4.75 18.29
N LEU A 11 11.16 -4.09 18.70
CA LEU A 11 10.30 -4.53 19.80
C LEU A 11 9.15 -5.39 19.24
N GLU A 12 9.49 -6.49 18.56
CA GLU A 12 8.56 -7.59 18.35
C GLU A 12 9.05 -8.78 19.18
N GLY A 13 8.25 -9.19 20.15
CA GLY A 13 8.55 -10.29 21.08
C GLY A 13 8.51 -11.68 20.43
N ARG A 14 8.93 -11.85 19.18
CA ARG A 14 9.16 -13.17 18.60
C ARG A 14 10.51 -13.70 19.07
N LEU A 15 10.48 -14.68 19.98
CA LEU A 15 11.66 -15.32 20.60
C LEU A 15 12.52 -16.17 19.66
N THR A 16 12.36 -16.06 18.35
CA THR A 16 13.19 -16.75 17.36
C THR A 16 13.56 -15.80 16.23
N PRO A 17 14.84 -15.75 15.80
CA PRO A 17 15.24 -15.03 14.60
C PRO A 17 14.31 -15.43 13.47
N THR A 18 13.57 -14.47 12.94
CA THR A 18 12.73 -14.70 11.77
C THR A 18 13.56 -14.29 10.58
N VAL A 19 14.08 -15.28 9.85
CA VAL A 19 14.69 -15.03 8.55
C VAL A 19 13.54 -14.77 7.59
N SER A 20 13.46 -13.57 7.03
CA SER A 20 12.47 -13.24 6.02
C SER A 20 13.09 -13.37 4.63
N PHE A 21 12.35 -13.90 3.67
CA PHE A 21 12.81 -14.03 2.29
C PHE A 21 12.19 -12.95 1.41
N PHE A 22 12.96 -12.47 0.44
CA PHE A 22 12.49 -11.48 -0.52
C PHE A 22 13.02 -11.78 -1.92
N LEU A 23 12.30 -11.29 -2.91
CA LEU A 23 12.72 -11.39 -4.31
C LEU A 23 13.70 -10.26 -4.63
N VAL A 24 14.75 -10.62 -5.38
CA VAL A 24 15.75 -9.69 -5.88
C VAL A 24 15.65 -9.66 -7.40
N PRO A 25 15.24 -8.54 -8.00
CA PRO A 25 15.19 -8.41 -9.45
C PRO A 25 16.60 -8.46 -10.05
N PRO A 26 16.74 -8.95 -11.29
CA PRO A 26 18.03 -8.97 -11.96
C PRO A 26 18.53 -7.55 -12.26
N GLU A 27 19.84 -7.34 -12.22
CA GLU A 27 20.46 -6.05 -12.58
C GLU A 27 20.27 -5.67 -14.06
N VAL A 28 20.00 -6.67 -14.91
CA VAL A 28 19.70 -6.49 -16.33
C VAL A 28 18.36 -7.17 -16.66
N PRO A 29 17.54 -6.63 -17.58
CA PRO A 29 16.21 -7.18 -17.88
C PRO A 29 16.19 -8.67 -18.30
N SER A 30 17.30 -9.20 -18.80
CA SER A 30 17.43 -10.60 -19.21
C SER A 30 18.06 -11.50 -18.15
N GLY A 31 18.35 -10.99 -16.96
CA GLY A 31 18.98 -11.75 -15.88
C GLY A 31 17.98 -12.63 -15.14
N ALA A 32 18.48 -13.56 -14.34
CA ALA A 32 17.65 -14.37 -13.46
C ALA A 32 17.32 -13.59 -12.19
N TYR A 33 16.07 -13.69 -11.74
CA TYR A 33 15.68 -13.27 -10.40
C TYR A 33 16.43 -14.11 -9.37
N SER A 34 16.65 -13.54 -8.19
CA SER A 34 17.24 -14.26 -7.05
C SER A 34 16.34 -14.16 -5.83
N ILE A 35 16.54 -15.06 -4.87
CA ILE A 35 16.00 -14.92 -3.50
C ILE A 35 17.10 -14.38 -2.62
N GLY A 36 16.78 -13.34 -1.85
CA GLY A 36 17.56 -12.87 -0.72
C GLY A 36 16.89 -13.29 0.59
N SER A 37 17.68 -13.30 1.66
CA SER A 37 17.18 -13.45 3.03
C SER A 37 17.54 -12.20 3.84
N TYR A 38 16.73 -11.87 4.83
CA TYR A 38 17.01 -10.82 5.81
C TYR A 38 16.95 -11.45 7.20
N ASP A 39 18.03 -11.30 7.96
CA ASP A 39 18.11 -11.73 9.35
C ASP A 39 18.01 -10.49 10.25
N SER A 40 16.90 -10.35 10.96
CA SER A 40 16.66 -9.21 11.85
C SER A 40 17.63 -9.15 13.03
N GLU A 41 18.27 -10.26 13.41
CA GLU A 41 19.33 -10.27 14.43
C GLU A 41 20.68 -9.77 13.87
N GLN A 42 20.84 -9.80 12.55
CA GLN A 42 22.06 -9.38 11.84
C GLN A 42 21.73 -8.46 10.65
N PRO A 43 21.11 -7.30 10.87
CA PRO A 43 20.64 -6.42 9.80
C PRO A 43 21.78 -5.89 8.91
N ASP A 44 23.00 -5.82 9.46
CA ASP A 44 24.21 -5.35 8.76
C ASP A 44 24.94 -6.48 8.00
N ALA A 45 24.55 -7.73 8.18
CA ALA A 45 25.20 -8.84 7.50
C ALA A 45 24.83 -8.81 6.02
N THR A 46 25.83 -8.91 5.14
CA THR A 46 25.58 -9.11 3.71
C THR A 46 25.00 -10.51 3.53
N GLN A 47 23.71 -10.57 3.23
CA GLN A 47 23.01 -11.83 3.01
C GLN A 47 23.24 -12.27 1.55
N PRO A 48 23.65 -13.53 1.33
CA PRO A 48 23.85 -14.02 -0.03
C PRO A 48 22.50 -14.09 -0.76
N THR A 49 22.51 -13.77 -2.05
CA THR A 49 21.36 -14.02 -2.93
C THR A 49 21.59 -15.28 -3.75
N VAL A 50 20.56 -16.07 -3.98
CA VAL A 50 20.61 -17.30 -4.79
C VAL A 50 19.68 -17.17 -5.99
N ALA A 51 20.20 -17.38 -7.20
CA ALA A 51 19.40 -17.30 -8.42
C ALA A 51 18.28 -18.35 -8.42
N ILE A 52 17.06 -17.93 -8.75
CA ILE A 52 15.90 -18.80 -8.83
C ILE A 52 16.03 -19.72 -10.06
N LEU A 53 15.81 -21.00 -9.84
CA LEU A 53 15.85 -22.06 -10.86
C LEU A 53 14.49 -22.75 -10.94
N GLY A 54 14.18 -23.36 -12.08
CA GLY A 54 12.97 -24.20 -12.23
C GLY A 54 11.69 -23.47 -12.66
N LEU A 55 11.76 -22.16 -12.90
CA LEU A 55 10.67 -21.40 -13.55
C LEU A 55 10.52 -21.82 -15.02
N ALA A 56 9.32 -21.69 -15.57
CA ALA A 56 9.14 -21.89 -17.00
C ALA A 56 9.79 -20.73 -17.79
N ASP A 57 10.18 -21.00 -19.04
CA ASP A 57 10.83 -20.02 -19.88
C ASP A 57 9.97 -18.75 -20.04
N GLY A 58 10.53 -17.61 -19.64
CA GLY A 58 9.91 -16.29 -19.76
C GLY A 58 8.98 -15.90 -18.60
N GLU A 59 8.75 -16.75 -17.62
CA GLU A 59 8.01 -16.36 -16.42
C GLU A 59 8.81 -15.39 -15.55
N THR A 60 8.08 -14.50 -14.87
CA THR A 60 8.63 -13.48 -13.97
C THR A 60 8.09 -13.68 -12.56
N PRO A 61 8.95 -13.94 -11.55
CA PRO A 61 8.54 -13.98 -10.14
C PRO A 61 7.92 -12.66 -9.72
N VAL A 62 6.70 -12.71 -9.20
CA VAL A 62 5.92 -11.53 -8.81
C VAL A 62 5.61 -11.48 -7.32
N ALA A 63 5.43 -12.62 -6.66
CA ALA A 63 5.13 -12.67 -5.23
C ALA A 63 5.80 -13.86 -4.54
N LEU A 64 6.17 -13.68 -3.28
CA LEU A 64 6.81 -14.71 -2.43
C LEU A 64 6.19 -14.63 -1.04
N THR A 65 5.80 -15.78 -0.48
CA THR A 65 5.32 -15.87 0.90
C THR A 65 5.72 -17.19 1.53
N GLU A 66 5.81 -17.26 2.85
CA GLU A 66 6.19 -18.48 3.57
C GLU A 66 4.96 -19.33 3.89
N SER A 67 5.12 -20.66 3.97
CA SER A 67 4.08 -21.54 4.48
C SER A 67 3.87 -21.32 5.98
N ALA A 68 2.68 -21.68 6.47
CA ALA A 68 2.33 -21.51 7.88
C ALA A 68 3.28 -22.23 8.85
N ASP A 69 3.93 -23.30 8.39
CA ASP A 69 4.90 -24.07 9.17
C ASP A 69 6.36 -23.60 9.00
N GLY A 70 6.61 -22.60 8.16
CA GLY A 70 7.93 -22.05 7.85
C GLY A 70 8.88 -23.04 7.16
N THR A 71 8.38 -24.20 6.70
CA THR A 71 9.24 -25.23 6.09
C THR A 71 9.37 -25.11 4.58
N SER A 72 8.48 -24.32 3.97
CA SER A 72 8.46 -24.07 2.53
C SER A 72 8.08 -22.63 2.25
N SER A 73 8.36 -22.16 1.04
CA SER A 73 7.83 -20.89 0.56
C SER A 73 7.04 -21.12 -0.72
N PHE A 74 6.06 -20.27 -0.96
CA PHE A 74 5.27 -20.23 -2.17
C PHE A 74 5.74 -19.06 -3.02
N LEU A 75 5.95 -19.32 -4.31
CA LEU A 75 6.34 -18.32 -5.29
C LEU A 75 5.26 -18.27 -6.38
N LEU A 76 4.73 -17.08 -6.63
CA LEU A 76 3.88 -16.83 -7.79
C LEU A 76 4.73 -16.21 -8.90
N ALA A 77 4.64 -16.76 -10.11
CA ALA A 77 5.33 -16.22 -11.29
C ALA A 77 4.32 -15.91 -12.40
N ALA A 78 4.34 -14.67 -12.89
CA ALA A 78 3.51 -14.23 -14.01
C ALA A 78 4.11 -14.74 -15.34
N SER A 79 3.25 -15.21 -16.24
CA SER A 79 3.64 -15.63 -17.58
C SER A 79 4.02 -14.45 -18.47
N VAL A 80 4.69 -14.72 -19.59
CA VAL A 80 5.02 -13.72 -20.62
C VAL A 80 3.79 -13.02 -21.22
N SER A 81 2.61 -13.66 -21.13
CA SER A 81 1.37 -13.06 -21.63
C SER A 81 0.85 -11.96 -20.71
N GLY A 82 1.22 -12.01 -19.43
CA GLY A 82 0.71 -11.11 -18.40
C GLY A 82 -0.74 -11.37 -17.99
N PHE A 83 -1.39 -12.47 -18.40
CA PHE A 83 -2.78 -12.79 -18.03
C PHE A 83 -2.94 -14.15 -17.33
N GLU A 84 -1.84 -14.87 -17.19
CA GLU A 84 -1.78 -16.14 -16.50
C GLU A 84 -0.57 -16.13 -15.57
N ALA A 85 -0.66 -16.85 -14.46
CA ALA A 85 0.44 -17.09 -13.54
C ALA A 85 0.56 -18.57 -13.19
N THR A 86 1.71 -18.94 -12.65
CA THR A 86 2.01 -20.28 -12.15
C THR A 86 2.39 -20.19 -10.69
N LEU A 87 1.79 -21.05 -9.85
CA LEU A 87 2.20 -21.22 -8.47
C LEU A 87 3.32 -22.26 -8.36
N TYR A 88 4.32 -21.95 -7.55
CA TYR A 88 5.46 -22.81 -7.24
C TYR A 88 5.59 -23.01 -5.74
N THR A 89 6.05 -24.19 -5.33
CA THR A 89 6.83 -24.30 -4.09
C THR A 89 8.27 -23.91 -4.39
N ILE A 90 8.94 -23.22 -3.49
CA ILE A 90 10.36 -22.92 -3.59
C ILE A 90 11.07 -23.24 -2.28
N ASP A 91 12.21 -23.92 -2.38
CA ASP A 91 13.15 -24.06 -1.27
C ASP A 91 14.02 -22.80 -1.24
N PRO A 92 13.89 -21.92 -0.22
CA PRO A 92 14.60 -20.66 -0.19
C PRO A 92 16.12 -20.82 -0.05
N SER A 93 16.60 -21.97 0.42
CA SER A 93 18.04 -22.22 0.57
C SER A 93 18.74 -22.58 -0.74
N SER A 94 18.02 -23.25 -1.66
CA SER A 94 18.52 -23.66 -2.97
C SER A 94 17.94 -22.86 -4.14
N ALA A 95 16.91 -22.05 -3.87
CA ALA A 95 16.10 -21.30 -4.82
C ALA A 95 15.55 -22.17 -5.97
N HIS A 96 15.33 -23.46 -5.71
CA HIS A 96 14.75 -24.38 -6.68
C HIS A 96 13.21 -24.33 -6.60
N ALA A 97 12.59 -23.77 -7.63
CA ALA A 97 11.14 -23.73 -7.79
C ALA A 97 10.63 -25.04 -8.39
N ALA A 98 9.51 -25.54 -7.87
CA ALA A 98 8.77 -26.68 -8.42
C ALA A 98 7.29 -26.30 -8.58
N VAL A 99 6.75 -26.53 -9.78
CA VAL A 99 5.36 -26.18 -10.13
C VAL A 99 4.37 -26.90 -9.21
N ILE A 100 3.38 -26.17 -8.73
CA ILE A 100 2.16 -26.71 -8.11
C ILE A 100 1.05 -26.68 -9.15
N GLY A 101 0.43 -27.83 -9.41
CA GLY A 101 -0.59 -27.95 -10.45
C GLY A 101 0.00 -28.00 -11.86
N SER A 102 -0.54 -27.20 -12.77
CA SER A 102 -0.02 -27.03 -14.13
C SER A 102 0.51 -25.61 -14.35
N SER A 103 1.48 -25.45 -15.26
CA SER A 103 1.94 -24.12 -15.69
C SER A 103 0.78 -23.29 -16.25
N ALA A 104 0.83 -21.99 -15.99
CA ALA A 104 -0.16 -20.99 -16.40
C ALA A 104 -1.60 -21.34 -15.96
N SER A 105 -1.77 -21.96 -14.80
CA SER A 105 -3.09 -22.40 -14.30
C SER A 105 -3.85 -21.34 -13.52
N VAL A 106 -3.16 -20.30 -13.02
CA VAL A 106 -3.78 -19.18 -12.32
C VAL A 106 -4.21 -18.17 -13.38
N SER A 107 -5.52 -18.08 -13.64
CA SER A 107 -6.12 -17.08 -14.50
C SER A 107 -7.37 -16.55 -13.83
N LEU A 108 -7.62 -15.25 -13.98
CA LEU A 108 -8.74 -14.57 -13.38
C LEU A 108 -9.45 -13.74 -14.44
N VAL A 109 -10.75 -13.63 -14.30
CA VAL A 109 -11.60 -12.72 -15.07
C VAL A 109 -12.28 -11.76 -14.11
N LEU A 110 -12.63 -10.56 -14.57
CA LEU A 110 -13.45 -9.60 -13.86
C LEU A 110 -14.94 -9.88 -14.14
N ALA A 111 -15.83 -9.19 -13.41
CA ALA A 111 -17.27 -9.36 -13.53
C ALA A 111 -17.81 -9.01 -14.94
N ASP A 112 -17.09 -8.21 -15.71
CA ASP A 112 -17.41 -7.87 -17.10
C ASP A 112 -16.87 -8.90 -18.12
N GLY A 113 -16.17 -9.93 -17.64
CA GLY A 113 -15.51 -10.97 -18.43
C GLY A 113 -14.10 -10.62 -18.92
N SER A 114 -13.58 -9.43 -18.61
CA SER A 114 -12.22 -9.02 -18.96
C SER A 114 -11.19 -9.82 -18.15
N ALA A 115 -10.08 -10.24 -18.77
CA ALA A 115 -9.02 -10.92 -18.03
C ALA A 115 -8.29 -9.97 -17.08
N VAL A 116 -7.96 -10.44 -15.87
CA VAL A 116 -7.11 -9.69 -14.94
C VAL A 116 -5.66 -9.80 -15.39
N ALA A 117 -4.98 -8.67 -15.49
CA ALA A 117 -3.55 -8.66 -15.78
C ALA A 117 -2.72 -8.96 -14.52
N PHE A 118 -1.65 -9.72 -14.73
CA PHE A 118 -0.53 -9.96 -13.82
C PHE A 118 0.67 -9.15 -14.33
N PRO A 119 0.82 -7.87 -13.93
CA PRO A 119 1.96 -7.07 -14.34
C PRO A 119 3.28 -7.74 -13.92
N ALA A 120 4.30 -7.70 -14.78
CA ALA A 120 5.58 -8.37 -14.52
C ALA A 120 6.46 -7.67 -13.46
N HIS A 121 6.01 -6.55 -12.91
CA HIS A 121 6.78 -5.80 -11.92
C HIS A 121 6.35 -6.19 -10.50
N GLN A 122 7.33 -6.50 -9.64
CA GLN A 122 7.10 -7.02 -8.28
C GLN A 122 6.43 -6.04 -7.32
N ASN A 123 6.55 -4.74 -7.57
CA ASN A 123 5.99 -3.70 -6.69
C ASN A 123 4.45 -3.69 -6.66
N TYR A 124 3.82 -4.52 -7.49
CA TYR A 124 2.37 -4.61 -7.60
C TYR A 124 1.77 -5.77 -6.81
N TYR A 125 2.55 -6.51 -6.01
CA TYR A 125 2.05 -7.73 -5.38
C TYR A 125 2.22 -7.76 -3.87
N GLY A 126 1.16 -8.18 -3.19
CA GLY A 126 1.18 -8.71 -1.84
C GLY A 126 0.87 -10.21 -1.86
N ALA A 127 1.57 -10.99 -1.04
CA ALA A 127 1.25 -12.40 -0.85
C ALA A 127 1.29 -12.77 0.63
N GLY A 128 0.25 -13.47 1.07
CA GLY A 128 0.11 -13.95 2.43
C GLY A 128 -0.66 -15.27 2.46
N LEU A 129 -0.91 -15.73 3.67
CA LEU A 129 -1.85 -16.82 3.91
C LEU A 129 -3.14 -16.24 4.48
N ASP A 130 -4.26 -16.92 4.23
CA ASP A 130 -5.51 -16.61 4.91
C ASP A 130 -5.44 -16.89 6.42
N GLU A 131 -6.45 -16.47 7.16
CA GLU A 131 -6.51 -16.66 8.63
C GLU A 131 -6.40 -18.14 9.05
N SER A 132 -6.79 -19.06 8.17
CA SER A 132 -6.70 -20.50 8.41
C SER A 132 -5.31 -21.08 8.11
N GLY A 133 -4.44 -20.32 7.43
CA GLY A 133 -3.14 -20.78 6.95
C GLY A 133 -3.22 -21.79 5.80
N GLN A 134 -4.40 -21.98 5.20
CA GLN A 134 -4.66 -23.02 4.21
C GLN A 134 -4.67 -22.51 2.78
N LEU A 135 -5.00 -21.23 2.58
CA LEU A 135 -5.11 -20.62 1.27
C LEU A 135 -4.08 -19.51 1.12
N LEU A 136 -3.56 -19.34 -0.09
CA LEU A 136 -2.73 -18.20 -0.41
C LEU A 136 -3.61 -17.02 -0.78
N LEU A 137 -3.41 -15.89 -0.13
CA LEU A 137 -4.01 -14.61 -0.49
C LEU A 137 -3.01 -13.85 -1.35
N ILE A 138 -3.44 -13.46 -2.55
CA ILE A 138 -2.66 -12.64 -3.46
C ILE A 138 -3.41 -11.35 -3.72
N ASP A 139 -2.73 -10.24 -3.52
CA ASP A 139 -3.20 -8.91 -3.91
C ASP A 139 -2.37 -8.43 -5.08
N VAL A 140 -3.05 -8.01 -6.15
CA VAL A 140 -2.44 -7.51 -7.38
C VAL A 140 -2.90 -6.09 -7.59
N VAL A 141 -1.97 -5.15 -7.48
CA VAL A 141 -2.17 -3.74 -7.75
C VAL A 141 -2.02 -3.52 -9.25
N ASN A 142 -3.11 -3.22 -9.92
CA ASN A 142 -3.13 -2.64 -11.26
C ASN A 142 -3.25 -1.12 -11.17
N GLU A 143 -2.99 -0.42 -12.28
CA GLU A 143 -2.97 1.06 -12.37
C GLU A 143 -4.20 1.74 -11.74
N SER A 144 -5.34 1.06 -11.69
CA SER A 144 -6.59 1.62 -11.18
C SER A 144 -7.34 0.71 -10.21
N PHE A 145 -6.81 -0.47 -9.85
CA PHE A 145 -7.46 -1.36 -8.86
C PHE A 145 -6.49 -2.38 -8.25
N VAL A 146 -6.61 -2.63 -6.95
CA VAL A 146 -6.09 -3.80 -6.26
C VAL A 146 -7.11 -4.93 -6.38
N THR A 147 -6.65 -6.07 -6.87
CA THR A 147 -7.43 -7.30 -7.00
C THR A 147 -6.96 -8.30 -5.96
N ARG A 148 -7.85 -8.77 -5.09
CA ARG A 148 -7.55 -9.86 -4.15
C ARG A 148 -8.16 -11.15 -4.65
N PHE A 149 -7.39 -12.23 -4.61
CA PHE A 149 -7.89 -13.56 -4.89
C PHE A 149 -7.16 -14.62 -4.06
N ARG A 150 -7.81 -15.78 -3.93
CA ARG A 150 -7.26 -16.94 -3.24
C ARG A 150 -6.70 -17.96 -4.21
N ILE A 151 -5.62 -18.62 -3.84
CA ILE A 151 -5.08 -19.80 -4.55
C ILE A 151 -5.06 -20.98 -3.56
N ASP A 152 -5.51 -22.15 -4.02
CA ASP A 152 -5.31 -23.40 -3.30
C ASP A 152 -3.85 -23.87 -3.47
N PRO A 153 -3.03 -23.86 -2.40
CA PRO A 153 -1.61 -24.21 -2.49
C PRO A 153 -1.36 -25.70 -2.78
N THR A 154 -2.40 -26.54 -2.75
CA THR A 154 -2.29 -27.97 -3.12
C THR A 154 -2.46 -28.18 -4.61
N THR A 155 -3.39 -27.46 -5.23
CA THR A 155 -3.75 -27.64 -6.64
C THR A 155 -3.14 -26.60 -7.56
N GLY A 156 -2.68 -25.46 -7.02
CA GLY A 156 -2.18 -24.33 -7.78
C GLY A 156 -3.28 -23.55 -8.52
N LEU A 157 -4.55 -23.87 -8.27
CA LEU A 157 -5.69 -23.24 -8.93
C LEU A 157 -6.18 -22.04 -8.10
N ALA A 158 -6.53 -20.96 -8.81
CA ALA A 158 -7.26 -19.86 -8.20
C ALA A 158 -8.67 -20.33 -7.78
N ILE A 159 -9.10 -19.86 -6.61
CA ILE A 159 -10.42 -20.08 -6.06
C ILE A 159 -11.32 -18.96 -6.55
N ASP A 160 -12.48 -19.34 -7.06
CA ASP A 160 -13.49 -18.41 -7.55
C ASP A 160 -14.15 -17.66 -6.38
N GLY A 161 -14.02 -16.34 -6.40
CA GLY A 161 -14.63 -15.43 -5.44
C GLY A 161 -16.14 -15.25 -5.64
N ASP A 162 -16.65 -15.48 -6.86
CA ASP A 162 -18.06 -15.31 -7.21
C ASP A 162 -18.56 -16.39 -8.17
N SER A 163 -19.10 -17.47 -7.59
CA SER A 163 -19.64 -18.61 -8.33
C SER A 163 -20.89 -18.32 -9.17
N GLU A 164 -21.45 -17.10 -9.12
CA GLU A 164 -22.58 -16.71 -9.96
C GLU A 164 -22.15 -16.21 -11.35
N ILE A 165 -20.86 -15.91 -11.55
CA ILE A 165 -20.30 -15.41 -12.81
C ILE A 165 -19.42 -16.49 -13.44
N ASP A 166 -19.56 -16.69 -14.76
CA ASP A 166 -18.73 -17.66 -15.48
C ASP A 166 -17.23 -17.26 -15.43
N GLY A 167 -16.38 -18.22 -15.07
CA GLY A 167 -14.92 -18.04 -14.94
C GLY A 167 -14.46 -18.00 -13.49
N THR A 168 -13.16 -17.83 -13.25
CA THR A 168 -12.64 -17.64 -11.88
C THR A 168 -12.54 -16.16 -11.61
N GLN A 169 -13.32 -15.66 -10.66
CA GLN A 169 -13.35 -14.25 -10.29
C GLN A 169 -12.46 -13.98 -9.07
N PRO A 170 -11.87 -12.78 -8.96
CA PRO A 170 -11.31 -12.29 -7.71
C PRO A 170 -12.33 -12.29 -6.58
N ASP A 171 -11.84 -12.39 -5.34
CA ASP A 171 -12.68 -12.21 -4.15
C ASP A 171 -13.15 -10.76 -4.02
N HIS A 172 -12.25 -9.81 -4.30
CA HIS A 172 -12.51 -8.39 -4.19
C HIS A 172 -11.73 -7.60 -5.23
N VAL A 173 -12.33 -6.51 -5.72
CA VAL A 173 -11.68 -5.47 -6.54
C VAL A 173 -11.80 -4.15 -5.79
N ILE A 174 -10.68 -3.56 -5.44
CA ILE A 174 -10.57 -2.30 -4.68
C ILE A 174 -9.95 -1.27 -5.62
N VAL A 175 -10.56 -0.12 -5.88
CA VAL A 175 -9.98 0.93 -6.74
C VAL A 175 -9.09 1.85 -5.89
N PRO A 176 -7.74 1.81 -5.97
CA PRO A 176 -6.88 2.79 -5.31
C PRO A 176 -7.05 4.13 -6.04
N VAL A 177 -7.14 5.18 -5.25
CA VAL A 177 -7.15 6.54 -5.77
C VAL A 177 -5.71 7.01 -5.90
N ILE A 178 -5.32 7.45 -7.10
CA ILE A 178 -4.07 8.18 -7.31
C ILE A 178 -4.29 9.63 -6.87
N CYS A 179 -3.61 10.04 -5.80
CA CYS A 179 -3.50 11.45 -5.43
C CYS A 179 -2.30 12.05 -6.17
N GLU A 180 -2.54 12.77 -7.27
CA GLU A 180 -1.53 13.71 -7.76
C GLU A 180 -1.42 14.83 -6.72
N LEU A 181 -0.25 14.95 -6.08
CA LEU A 181 0.02 16.13 -5.26
C LEU A 181 -0.22 17.36 -6.13
N PRO A 182 -0.94 18.39 -5.63
CA PRO A 182 -1.05 19.64 -6.38
C PRO A 182 0.38 20.08 -6.73
N PRO A 183 0.62 20.56 -7.97
CA PRO A 183 1.95 21.00 -8.36
C PRO A 183 2.42 21.99 -7.32
N ALA A 184 3.63 21.78 -6.78
CA ALA A 184 4.18 22.64 -5.74
C ALA A 184 4.00 24.10 -6.19
N GLU A 185 3.27 24.88 -5.40
CA GLU A 185 3.15 26.32 -5.59
C GLU A 185 4.55 26.84 -5.86
N PRO A 186 4.79 27.60 -6.96
CA PRO A 186 6.12 28.06 -7.30
C PRO A 186 6.63 28.85 -6.10
N VAL A 187 7.58 28.27 -5.38
CA VAL A 187 8.27 28.95 -4.28
C VAL A 187 8.86 30.19 -4.92
N ASP A 188 8.40 31.36 -4.47
CA ASP A 188 8.83 32.67 -4.93
C ASP A 188 10.35 32.72 -4.74
N GLN A 189 11.09 32.32 -5.78
CA GLN A 189 12.52 32.19 -5.68
C GLN A 189 13.03 33.61 -5.49
N PRO A 190 13.80 33.89 -4.42
CA PRO A 190 14.32 35.22 -4.21
C PRO A 190 15.06 35.60 -5.49
N GLU A 191 14.73 36.77 -6.03
CA GLU A 191 15.29 37.30 -7.27
C GLU A 191 16.82 37.29 -7.14
N VAL A 192 17.47 36.22 -7.62
CA VAL A 192 18.92 36.16 -7.64
C VAL A 192 19.30 37.08 -8.80
N VAL A 193 19.80 38.27 -8.47
CA VAL A 193 20.46 39.15 -9.42
C VAL A 193 21.75 38.46 -9.84
N VAL A 194 21.65 37.56 -10.82
CA VAL A 194 22.80 36.92 -11.47
C VAL A 194 23.25 37.81 -12.61
N ASP A 195 24.52 38.22 -12.56
CA ASP A 195 25.23 38.78 -13.72
C ASP A 195 25.06 37.85 -14.94
N PRO A 196 24.98 38.39 -16.17
CA PRO A 196 24.64 37.62 -17.37
C PRO A 196 25.77 36.68 -17.75
N VAL A 197 25.72 35.46 -17.23
CA VAL A 197 26.45 34.30 -17.72
C VAL A 197 25.41 33.34 -18.29
N ASP A 198 25.68 32.80 -19.49
CA ASP A 198 24.77 31.98 -20.29
C ASP A 198 23.90 31.03 -19.44
N PRO A 199 22.57 31.01 -19.63
CA PRO A 199 21.69 30.17 -18.85
C PRO A 199 22.01 28.69 -19.12
N PRO A 200 22.24 27.86 -18.09
CA PRO A 200 22.38 26.44 -18.27
C PRO A 200 21.09 25.88 -18.88
N SER A 201 21.23 24.96 -19.85
CA SER A 201 20.09 24.28 -20.45
C SER A 201 19.25 23.60 -19.36
N PRO A 202 17.91 23.77 -19.36
CA PRO A 202 17.04 23.14 -18.38
C PRO A 202 17.26 21.63 -18.42
N GLN A 203 17.73 21.07 -17.30
CA GLN A 203 17.74 19.64 -17.13
C GLN A 203 16.30 19.18 -16.94
N PRO A 204 15.83 18.13 -17.64
CA PRO A 204 14.54 17.54 -17.34
C PRO A 204 14.54 17.09 -15.88
N VAL A 205 13.58 17.59 -15.10
CA VAL A 205 13.34 17.09 -13.74
C VAL A 205 12.68 15.73 -13.93
N ASP A 206 13.41 14.67 -13.55
CA ASP A 206 12.89 13.32 -13.53
C ASP A 206 11.87 13.21 -12.39
N GLN A 207 10.58 13.42 -12.69
CA GLN A 207 9.47 13.31 -11.75
C GLN A 207 9.05 11.84 -11.58
N ASN A 208 10.01 10.96 -11.28
CA ASN A 208 9.74 9.59 -10.84
C ASN A 208 9.19 9.61 -9.41
N TYR A 209 7.92 9.99 -9.25
CA TYR A 209 7.16 9.68 -8.04
C TYR A 209 6.86 8.17 -8.05
N ASN A 210 7.74 7.39 -7.42
CA ASN A 210 7.48 5.99 -7.15
C ASN A 210 6.31 5.91 -6.16
N TYR A 211 5.10 5.77 -6.70
CA TYR A 211 3.89 5.53 -5.93
C TYR A 211 3.86 4.06 -5.53
N ILE A 212 4.02 3.78 -4.24
CA ILE A 212 3.77 2.46 -3.66
C ILE A 212 2.46 2.62 -2.88
N PRO A 213 1.33 2.08 -3.35
CA PRO A 213 0.15 1.99 -2.50
C PRO A 213 0.53 1.10 -1.33
N VAL A 214 0.75 1.71 -0.16
CA VAL A 214 0.93 0.97 1.08
C VAL A 214 -0.46 0.47 1.45
N GLN A 215 -0.84 -0.69 0.92
CA GLN A 215 -2.00 -1.40 1.41
C GLN A 215 -1.65 -1.95 2.79
N ILE A 216 -2.49 -1.57 3.74
CA ILE A 216 -2.26 -1.77 5.15
C ILE A 216 -2.97 -3.05 5.51
N TRP A 217 -2.21 -4.11 5.73
CA TRP A 217 -2.74 -5.37 6.20
C TRP A 217 -2.71 -5.38 7.71
N PHE A 218 -3.88 -5.32 8.33
CA PHE A 218 -4.02 -5.61 9.74
C PHE A 218 -4.15 -7.13 9.88
N ASP A 219 -3.02 -7.85 9.90
CA ASP A 219 -3.00 -9.28 10.26
C ASP A 219 -3.43 -9.51 11.73
N THR A 220 -3.57 -8.43 12.49
CA THR A 220 -3.99 -8.42 13.89
C THR A 220 -5.28 -7.62 14.05
N ILE A 221 -6.28 -8.23 14.68
CA ILE A 221 -7.49 -7.54 15.13
C ILE A 221 -7.07 -6.42 16.09
N ILE A 222 -7.30 -5.17 15.67
CA ILE A 222 -7.12 -4.01 16.55
C ILE A 222 -8.37 -3.88 17.42
N ASN A 223 -8.24 -4.22 18.70
CA ASN A 223 -9.33 -4.07 19.66
C ASN A 223 -9.43 -2.61 20.12
N GLY A 224 -10.63 -2.14 20.45
CA GLY A 224 -10.83 -0.82 21.08
C GLY A 224 -11.21 0.30 20.11
N ILE A 225 -11.28 0.04 18.80
CA ILE A 225 -11.96 0.92 17.85
C ILE A 225 -13.47 0.85 18.12
N ASP A 226 -14.15 2.00 18.11
CA ASP A 226 -15.60 2.04 18.30
C ASP A 226 -16.32 1.23 17.21
N SER A 227 -17.32 0.46 17.61
CA SER A 227 -18.04 -0.43 16.68
C SER A 227 -18.84 0.28 15.60
N SER A 228 -19.06 1.59 15.73
CA SER A 228 -19.70 2.42 14.70
C SER A 228 -18.71 3.00 13.68
N GLU A 229 -17.41 2.76 13.86
CA GLU A 229 -16.35 3.30 13.01
C GLU A 229 -15.69 2.20 12.18
N THR A 230 -15.20 2.60 11.01
CA THR A 230 -14.39 1.78 10.12
C THR A 230 -12.97 2.32 10.11
N LEU A 231 -11.98 1.47 10.34
CA LEU A 231 -10.58 1.86 10.25
C LEU A 231 -10.19 2.11 8.78
N VAL A 232 -9.71 3.30 8.47
CA VAL A 232 -9.45 3.72 7.09
C VAL A 232 -7.98 3.97 6.78
N SER A 233 -7.16 4.36 7.76
CA SER A 233 -5.72 4.57 7.56
C SER A 233 -4.92 4.32 8.84
N TYR A 234 -3.61 4.09 8.72
CA TYR A 234 -2.66 4.16 9.83
C TYR A 234 -1.35 4.81 9.39
N THR A 235 -0.60 5.30 10.36
CA THR A 235 0.76 5.81 10.16
C THR A 235 1.58 5.64 11.43
N THR A 236 2.87 5.96 11.38
CA THR A 236 3.75 5.92 12.54
C THR A 236 4.47 7.26 12.73
N ASN A 237 4.68 7.63 14.00
CA ASN A 237 5.54 8.74 14.40
C ASN A 237 6.56 8.22 15.41
N GLY A 238 7.75 7.86 14.93
CA GLY A 238 8.77 7.19 15.74
C GLY A 238 8.24 5.85 16.28
N GLU A 239 8.16 5.73 17.60
CA GLU A 239 7.69 4.51 18.29
C GLU A 239 6.17 4.45 18.47
N SER A 240 5.44 5.51 18.13
CA SER A 240 3.99 5.54 18.24
C SER A 240 3.33 5.21 16.91
N ALA A 241 2.32 4.34 16.93
CA ALA A 241 1.45 4.09 15.79
C ALA A 241 0.12 4.81 16.00
N TYR A 242 -0.42 5.38 14.93
CA TYR A 242 -1.71 6.08 14.91
C TYR A 242 -2.58 5.51 13.82
N ALA A 243 -3.89 5.47 14.06
CA ALA A 243 -4.86 5.00 13.10
C ALA A 243 -6.04 5.97 13.01
N LEU A 244 -6.58 6.16 11.81
CA LEU A 244 -7.75 6.97 11.55
C LEU A 244 -8.94 6.03 11.32
N ALA A 245 -10.01 6.21 12.08
CA ALA A 245 -11.27 5.51 11.84
C ALA A 245 -12.40 6.50 11.56
N VAL A 246 -13.34 6.10 10.71
CA VAL A 246 -14.42 6.95 10.18
C VAL A 246 -15.77 6.37 10.52
N ASN A 247 -16.68 7.21 11.00
CA ASN A 247 -18.12 6.96 11.04
C ASN A 247 -18.78 7.69 9.86
N GLY A 248 -19.02 6.96 8.76
CA GLY A 248 -19.61 7.53 7.55
C GLY A 248 -21.06 8.01 7.74
N ASP A 249 -21.82 7.42 8.66
CA ASP A 249 -23.21 7.85 8.93
C ASP A 249 -23.25 9.20 9.67
N ALA A 250 -22.26 9.47 10.52
CA ALA A 250 -22.14 10.69 11.30
C ALA A 250 -21.30 11.78 10.61
N ASN A 251 -20.60 11.46 9.51
CA ASN A 251 -19.59 12.32 8.90
C ASN A 251 -18.55 12.80 9.92
N THR A 252 -18.03 11.87 10.72
CA THR A 252 -16.98 12.14 11.70
C THR A 252 -15.87 11.11 11.61
N ALA A 253 -14.68 11.48 12.05
CA ALA A 253 -13.57 10.56 12.25
C ALA A 253 -13.03 10.64 13.69
N THR A 254 -12.22 9.64 14.05
CA THR A 254 -11.49 9.56 15.31
C THR A 254 -10.06 9.15 15.04
N LEU A 255 -9.12 9.87 15.66
CA LEU A 255 -7.74 9.45 15.73
C LEU A 255 -7.58 8.46 16.88
N TYR A 256 -6.97 7.31 16.62
CA TYR A 256 -6.61 6.33 17.63
C TYR A 256 -5.09 6.23 17.74
N GLN A 257 -4.59 6.12 18.97
CA GLN A 257 -3.23 5.67 19.23
C GLN A 257 -3.26 4.14 19.36
N ILE A 258 -2.42 3.47 18.59
CA ILE A 258 -2.30 2.02 18.59
C ILE A 258 -1.13 1.61 19.47
N SER A 259 -1.39 0.74 20.44
CA SER A 259 -0.38 0.07 21.24
C SER A 259 -0.28 -1.39 20.81
N THR A 260 0.93 -1.83 20.48
CA THR A 260 1.25 -3.21 20.09
C THR A 260 1.94 -3.99 21.21
N LEU A 261 1.77 -3.57 22.47
CA LEU A 261 2.36 -4.26 23.61
C LEU A 261 1.80 -5.69 23.73
N ASP A 262 2.68 -6.66 23.97
CA ASP A 262 2.35 -8.07 24.24
C ASP A 262 1.53 -8.78 23.15
N ASP A 263 1.82 -8.53 21.86
CA ASP A 263 1.17 -9.16 20.69
C ASP A 263 -0.35 -8.91 20.59
N VAL A 264 -0.88 -7.94 21.36
CA VAL A 264 -2.28 -7.52 21.28
C VAL A 264 -2.33 -6.06 20.86
N SER A 265 -2.82 -5.81 19.65
CA SER A 265 -3.07 -4.45 19.20
C SER A 265 -4.31 -3.89 19.89
N THR A 266 -4.12 -2.85 20.71
CA THR A 266 -5.20 -2.07 21.31
C THR A 266 -5.18 -0.64 20.79
N ALA A 267 -6.34 -0.14 20.40
CA ALA A 267 -6.58 1.23 20.00
C ALA A 267 -7.17 2.00 21.18
N THR A 268 -6.61 3.17 21.45
CA THR A 268 -7.18 4.15 22.38
C THR A 268 -7.48 5.42 21.62
N ALA A 269 -8.72 5.91 21.67
CA ALA A 269 -9.07 7.17 21.03
C ALA A 269 -8.22 8.30 21.62
N VAL A 270 -7.58 9.08 20.74
CA VAL A 270 -6.98 10.35 21.07
C VAL A 270 -8.11 11.37 21.00
N GLY A 271 -8.56 11.87 22.14
CA GLY A 271 -9.74 12.73 22.22
C GLY A 271 -11.05 11.96 22.42
N ASN A 272 -12.15 12.51 21.93
CA ASN A 272 -13.47 11.87 22.01
C ASN A 272 -13.76 11.11 20.71
N ILE A 273 -14.55 10.04 20.79
CA ILE A 273 -15.05 9.35 19.59
C ILE A 273 -15.87 10.36 18.76
N GLY A 274 -15.59 10.43 17.46
CA GLY A 274 -16.16 11.37 16.49
C GLY A 274 -15.64 12.81 16.62
N SER A 275 -14.48 13.04 17.25
CA SER A 275 -13.97 14.39 17.50
C SER A 275 -13.50 15.14 16.26
N ILE A 276 -13.22 14.43 15.15
CA ILE A 276 -12.84 15.04 13.89
C ILE A 276 -14.11 15.22 13.07
N ALA A 277 -14.59 16.46 13.00
CA ALA A 277 -15.71 16.86 12.15
C ALA A 277 -15.30 18.13 11.41
N LEU A 278 -15.40 18.09 10.08
CA LEU A 278 -14.99 19.21 9.23
C LEU A 278 -16.20 19.85 8.56
N SER A 279 -16.09 21.15 8.30
CA SER A 279 -17.08 21.91 7.54
C SER A 279 -16.41 22.81 6.51
N PHE A 280 -16.99 22.90 5.33
CA PHE A 280 -16.59 23.89 4.33
C PHE A 280 -17.01 25.30 4.76
N ALA A 281 -16.43 26.31 4.12
CA ALA A 281 -16.72 27.72 4.40
C ALA A 281 -18.18 28.14 4.18
N ASP A 282 -18.96 27.36 3.43
CA ASP A 282 -20.39 27.57 3.25
C ASP A 282 -21.25 26.96 4.38
N GLY A 283 -20.61 26.30 5.36
CA GLY A 283 -21.23 25.64 6.50
C GLY A 283 -21.68 24.21 6.25
N ASN A 284 -21.49 23.66 5.04
CA ASN A 284 -21.78 22.26 4.76
C ASN A 284 -20.71 21.35 5.41
N SER A 285 -21.14 20.20 5.94
CA SER A 285 -20.21 19.19 6.47
C SER A 285 -19.41 18.54 5.34
N VAL A 286 -18.15 18.23 5.63
CA VAL A 286 -17.34 17.34 4.77
C VAL A 286 -17.84 15.91 4.98
N GLU A 287 -18.11 15.19 3.89
CA GLU A 287 -18.51 13.78 3.95
C GLU A 287 -17.27 12.90 4.03
N PHE A 288 -17.20 12.05 5.07
CA PHE A 288 -16.12 11.09 5.22
C PHE A 288 -16.50 9.72 4.65
N SER A 289 -15.61 9.15 3.85
CA SER A 289 -15.76 7.80 3.32
C SER A 289 -15.28 6.70 4.27
N ILE A 290 -15.92 5.54 4.24
CA ILE A 290 -15.46 4.36 4.98
C ILE A 290 -14.42 3.52 4.21
N TYR A 291 -14.05 3.92 2.99
CA TYR A 291 -13.14 3.14 2.15
C TYR A 291 -11.68 3.49 2.43
N SER A 292 -10.91 2.55 2.98
CA SER A 292 -9.50 2.77 3.35
C SER A 292 -8.60 3.22 2.18
N GLY A 293 -8.85 2.73 0.96
CA GLY A 293 -8.11 3.12 -0.24
C GLY A 293 -8.27 4.58 -0.67
N GLN A 294 -9.08 5.37 0.05
CA GLN A 294 -9.32 6.79 -0.20
C GLN A 294 -8.55 7.71 0.75
N TYR A 295 -7.78 7.14 1.69
CA TYR A 295 -7.04 7.91 2.67
C TYR A 295 -5.54 7.72 2.52
N ILE A 296 -4.81 8.82 2.61
CA ILE A 296 -3.37 8.84 2.80
C ILE A 296 -3.09 9.65 4.05
N THR A 297 -2.25 9.12 4.93
CA THR A 297 -1.88 9.80 6.18
C THR A 297 -0.37 9.85 6.37
N GLU A 298 0.14 11.04 6.67
CA GLU A 298 1.56 11.31 6.91
C GLU A 298 1.71 12.19 8.17
N VAL A 299 2.84 12.07 8.87
CA VAL A 299 3.14 12.95 9.99
C VAL A 299 4.06 14.08 9.53
N ASP A 300 3.64 15.32 9.73
CA ASP A 300 4.41 16.50 9.33
C ASP A 300 5.59 16.79 10.28
N ALA A 301 6.41 17.77 9.92
CA ALA A 301 7.59 18.17 10.70
C ALA A 301 7.24 18.76 12.08
N ASP A 302 6.01 19.23 12.27
CA ASP A 302 5.49 19.77 13.52
C ASP A 302 4.86 18.68 14.41
N GLY A 303 4.77 17.44 13.90
CA GLY A 303 4.21 16.29 14.61
C GLY A 303 2.68 16.22 14.53
N ASN A 304 2.06 16.86 13.53
CA ASN A 304 0.63 16.69 13.24
C ASN A 304 0.43 15.61 12.18
N LEU A 305 -0.73 14.97 12.19
CA LEU A 305 -1.15 14.08 11.13
C LEU A 305 -1.73 14.89 9.97
N ILE A 306 -1.10 14.86 8.81
CA ILE A 306 -1.72 15.26 7.55
C ILE A 306 -2.59 14.10 7.08
N VAL A 307 -3.87 14.39 6.83
CA VAL A 307 -4.83 13.47 6.23
C VAL A 307 -5.22 14.01 4.87
N CYS A 308 -5.10 13.17 3.85
CA CYS A 308 -5.58 13.43 2.50
C CYS A 308 -6.66 12.41 2.18
N GLU A 309 -7.89 12.89 2.04
CA GLU A 309 -9.07 12.10 1.70
C GLU A 309 -9.48 12.36 0.25
N HIS A 310 -9.79 11.31 -0.49
CA HIS A 310 -10.43 11.42 -1.79
C HIS A 310 -11.81 10.77 -1.82
N ASN A 311 -12.85 11.59 -1.75
CA ASN A 311 -14.23 11.15 -1.75
C ASN A 311 -14.99 11.76 -2.94
N ALA A 312 -15.61 10.91 -3.77
CA ALA A 312 -16.47 11.32 -4.89
C ALA A 312 -15.86 12.36 -5.85
N GLY A 313 -14.54 12.31 -6.10
CA GLY A 313 -13.83 13.26 -6.97
C GLY A 313 -13.44 14.57 -6.28
N LEU A 314 -13.68 14.69 -4.98
CA LEU A 314 -13.18 15.78 -4.15
C LEU A 314 -11.97 15.29 -3.36
N LEU A 315 -10.85 15.99 -3.52
CA LEU A 315 -9.67 15.83 -2.68
C LEU A 315 -9.77 16.81 -1.51
N THR A 316 -9.78 16.31 -0.28
CA THR A 316 -9.82 17.10 0.95
C THR A 316 -8.57 16.83 1.76
N THR A 317 -7.79 17.88 2.05
CA THR A 317 -6.62 17.77 2.93
C THR A 317 -6.91 18.48 4.23
N PHE A 318 -6.56 17.87 5.37
CA PHE A 318 -6.66 18.50 6.68
C PHE A 318 -5.58 17.95 7.63
N ARG A 319 -5.32 18.69 8.70
CA ARG A 319 -4.38 18.28 9.75
C ARG A 319 -5.11 17.87 11.02
N VAL A 320 -4.53 16.93 11.77
CA VAL A 320 -4.99 16.50 13.09
C VAL A 320 -3.84 16.60 14.08
N ASP A 321 -4.08 17.24 15.23
CA ASP A 321 -3.12 17.29 16.33
C ASP A 321 -3.06 15.91 17.01
N LEU A 322 -1.90 15.26 16.96
CA LEU A 322 -1.70 13.92 17.53
C LEU A 322 -1.85 13.86 19.06
N THR A 323 -1.83 15.00 19.75
CA THR A 323 -1.98 15.08 21.21
C THR A 323 -3.45 15.19 21.62
N THR A 324 -4.24 15.92 20.85
CA THR A 324 -5.65 16.21 21.19
C THR A 324 -6.64 15.37 20.38
N GLY A 325 -6.22 14.85 19.24
CA GLY A 325 -7.07 14.14 18.28
C GLY A 325 -8.14 15.03 17.64
N LEU A 326 -7.92 16.34 17.69
CA LEU A 326 -8.79 17.33 17.05
C LEU A 326 -8.20 17.72 15.70
N ALA A 327 -9.08 17.96 14.73
CA ALA A 327 -8.67 18.60 13.49
C ALA A 327 -8.16 20.03 13.77
N ILE A 328 -7.10 20.40 13.07
CA ILE A 328 -6.51 21.74 13.11
C ILE A 328 -7.21 22.56 12.04
N ASP A 329 -7.80 23.67 12.46
CA ASP A 329 -8.51 24.57 11.56
C ASP A 329 -7.56 25.32 10.64
N ALA A 330 -7.81 25.22 9.35
CA ALA A 330 -7.04 25.90 8.32
C ALA A 330 -7.34 27.40 8.23
N ASP A 331 -8.56 27.81 8.63
CA ASP A 331 -9.02 29.20 8.58
C ASP A 331 -9.68 29.61 9.89
N VAL A 332 -8.85 30.07 10.83
CA VAL A 332 -9.26 30.51 12.17
C VAL A 332 -10.29 31.66 12.17
N GLU A 333 -10.49 32.34 11.04
CA GLU A 333 -11.48 33.44 10.94
C GLU A 333 -12.88 32.94 10.58
N ALA A 334 -13.01 31.71 10.09
CA ALA A 334 -14.29 31.12 9.72
C ALA A 334 -14.91 30.29 10.85
N ASP A 335 -16.24 30.20 10.86
CA ASP A 335 -16.93 29.34 11.83
C ASP A 335 -16.74 27.86 11.45
N GLY A 336 -16.35 27.03 12.42
CA GLY A 336 -16.17 25.58 12.25
C GLY A 336 -14.71 25.16 12.25
N THR A 337 -14.42 23.94 11.78
CA THR A 337 -13.06 23.48 11.53
C THR A 337 -12.96 23.16 10.05
N GLN A 338 -12.17 23.93 9.32
CA GLN A 338 -12.09 23.84 7.87
C GLN A 338 -10.94 22.93 7.43
N PRO A 339 -11.09 22.23 6.29
CA PRO A 339 -9.95 21.56 5.67
C PRO A 339 -8.90 22.57 5.19
N ASP A 340 -7.63 22.17 5.20
CA ASP A 340 -6.50 22.93 4.66
C ASP A 340 -6.66 23.25 3.17
N SER A 341 -7.26 22.33 2.43
CA SER A 341 -7.62 22.54 1.03
C SER A 341 -8.75 21.61 0.61
N SER A 342 -9.53 22.05 -0.38
CA SER A 342 -10.45 21.18 -1.11
C SER A 342 -10.28 21.44 -2.61
N LEU A 343 -10.02 20.37 -3.36
CA LEU A 343 -9.83 20.44 -4.80
C LEU A 343 -10.80 19.49 -5.49
N THR A 344 -11.67 20.03 -6.33
CA THR A 344 -12.48 19.20 -7.23
C THR A 344 -11.57 18.71 -8.35
N VAL A 345 -11.32 17.41 -8.39
CA VAL A 345 -10.55 16.79 -9.48
C VAL A 345 -11.46 16.68 -10.69
N VAL A 346 -11.36 17.64 -11.60
CA VAL A 346 -12.03 17.55 -12.91
C VAL A 346 -11.16 16.69 -13.81
N GLN A 347 -11.48 15.39 -13.90
CA GLN A 347 -10.92 14.54 -14.95
C GLN A 347 -11.48 15.00 -16.30
N ASP A 348 -10.68 15.76 -17.04
CA ASP A 348 -11.03 16.16 -18.39
C ASP A 348 -10.84 14.97 -19.35
N PHE A 349 -11.94 14.26 -19.64
CA PHE A 349 -11.98 13.19 -20.63
C PHE A 349 -12.10 13.72 -22.08
N THR A 350 -11.71 14.96 -22.35
CA THR A 350 -11.71 15.46 -23.73
C THR A 350 -10.86 14.49 -24.57
N PRO A 351 -11.44 13.82 -25.58
CA PRO A 351 -10.71 12.86 -26.39
C PRO A 351 -9.50 13.54 -27.02
N PRO A 352 -8.37 12.83 -27.19
CA PRO A 352 -7.19 13.41 -27.81
C PRO A 352 -7.58 14.05 -29.15
N PRO A 353 -7.07 15.26 -29.46
CA PRO A 353 -7.45 15.96 -30.68
C PRO A 353 -7.24 15.07 -31.90
N GLU A 354 -8.19 15.13 -32.85
CA GLU A 354 -8.29 14.27 -34.04
C GLU A 354 -7.04 14.24 -34.95
N TRP A 355 -6.02 15.03 -34.66
CA TRP A 355 -4.76 15.06 -35.42
C TRP A 355 -3.68 14.12 -34.87
N CYS A 356 -3.99 13.33 -33.84
CA CYS A 356 -3.12 12.29 -33.28
C CYS A 356 -3.34 10.88 -33.86
N THR A 357 -4.10 10.73 -34.96
CA THR A 357 -4.24 9.46 -35.71
C THR A 357 -3.21 9.29 -36.81
#